data_AF-A0AAD9IYI9-F1
#
_entry.id   AF-A0AAD9IYI9-F1
#
_cell.length_a   1.000
_cell.length_b   1.000
_cell.length_c   1.000
_cell.angle_alpha   90.00
_cell.angle_beta   90.00
_cell.angle_gamma   90.00
#
_symmetry.space_group_name_H-M   'P 1'
#
loop_
_entity.id
_entity.type
_entity.pdbx_description
1 polymer ?
#
loop_
_entity_poly.entity_id
_entity_poly.type
_entity_poly.pdbx_seq_one_letter_code
_entity_poly.pdbx_strand_id
1 'polypeptide(L)'
;DQDAETKQAIVRQCPEPDKVKGATAHYKNTFIDSVVTYVTNYGYRFQYGEKARTIICLPNGKWNAKMPDAITNSCPPIDVKGSTKSTKQTIPGTKVEIKCITPHAKMENGLSMITIVCSSS
;
A
#
# COMPACT_ATOMS: atom_id res chain seq x y z
N ASP A 1 36.46 -38.41 18.85
CA ASP A 1 36.53 -37.17 18.08
C ASP A 1 35.19 -36.46 18.12
N GLN A 2 35.15 -35.34 18.84
CA GLN A 2 33.97 -34.49 19.03
C GLN A 2 34.06 -33.29 18.09
N ASP A 3 33.39 -33.35 16.94
CA ASP A 3 33.02 -32.14 16.19
C ASP A 3 31.58 -31.78 16.54
N ALA A 4 31.40 -31.22 17.73
CA ALA A 4 30.18 -30.52 18.09
C ALA A 4 30.22 -29.13 17.47
N GLU A 5 29.69 -29.00 16.24
CA GLU A 5 29.46 -27.71 15.60
C GLU A 5 28.59 -26.85 16.52
N THR A 6 29.19 -25.81 17.09
CA THR A 6 28.55 -24.97 18.10
C THR A 6 27.41 -24.17 17.45
N LYS A 7 26.17 -24.65 17.57
CA LYS A 7 24.97 -23.91 17.16
C LYS A 7 24.72 -22.77 18.14
N GLN A 8 25.35 -21.63 17.92
CA GLN A 8 25.09 -20.41 18.68
C GLN A 8 23.75 -19.80 18.27
N ALA A 9 22.94 -19.42 19.27
CA ALA A 9 21.74 -18.62 19.06
C ALA A 9 22.15 -17.22 18.57
N ILE A 10 21.76 -16.86 17.35
CA ILE A 10 22.02 -15.54 16.79
C ILE A 10 20.95 -14.58 17.31
N VAL A 11 21.36 -13.63 18.15
CA VAL A 11 20.50 -12.50 18.54
C VAL A 11 20.92 -11.30 17.71
N ARG A 12 20.13 -10.96 16.68
CA ARG A 12 20.30 -9.71 15.92
C ARG A 12 19.08 -8.83 16.10
N GLN A 13 19.34 -7.54 15.96
CA GLN A 13 18.32 -6.51 15.89
C GLN A 13 18.36 -5.89 14.50
N CYS A 14 17.18 -5.56 13.99
CA CYS A 14 17.04 -4.65 12.88
C CYS A 14 17.25 -3.21 13.35
N PRO A 15 17.63 -2.31 12.43
CA PRO A 15 17.66 -0.88 12.71
C PRO A 15 16.31 -0.38 13.19
N GLU A 16 16.33 0.76 13.86
CA GLU A 16 15.10 1.46 14.24
C GLU A 16 14.19 1.64 12.99
N PRO A 17 12.88 1.39 13.08
CA PRO A 17 12.00 1.51 11.93
C PRO A 17 11.98 2.93 11.37
N ASP A 18 12.04 3.04 10.05
CA ASP A 18 12.04 4.33 9.35
C ASP A 18 10.76 5.14 9.66
N LYS A 19 10.90 6.47 9.74
CA LYS A 19 9.73 7.36 9.81
C LYS A 19 9.03 7.40 8.46
N VAL A 20 7.74 7.06 8.45
CA VAL A 20 6.91 7.03 7.24
C VAL A 20 5.96 8.22 7.26
N LYS A 21 5.95 9.04 6.19
CA LYS A 21 5.04 10.17 6.12
C LYS A 21 3.59 9.68 6.13
N GLY A 22 2.75 10.31 6.95
CA GLY A 22 1.34 9.99 7.02
C GLY A 22 1.01 8.64 7.69
N ALA A 23 1.97 7.99 8.35
CA ALA A 23 1.74 6.79 9.15
C ALA A 23 2.55 6.81 10.46
N THR A 24 2.10 6.03 11.43
CA THR A 24 2.75 5.83 12.72
C THR A 24 3.21 4.37 12.83
N ALA A 25 4.47 4.16 13.21
CA ALA A 25 5.02 2.82 13.44
C ALA A 25 4.69 2.34 14.86
N HIS A 26 4.25 1.09 14.99
CA HIS A 26 3.95 0.43 16.25
C HIS A 26 4.75 -0.87 16.38
N TYR A 27 5.59 -0.96 17.41
CA TYR A 27 6.45 -2.11 17.69
C TYR A 27 6.87 -2.12 19.16
N LYS A 28 7.29 -3.28 19.67
CA LYS A 28 7.81 -3.45 21.04
C LYS A 28 9.34 -3.56 21.09
N ASN A 29 9.93 -4.13 20.04
CA ASN A 29 11.36 -4.34 19.87
C ASN A 29 11.68 -4.53 18.38
N THR A 30 12.96 -4.69 18.05
CA THR A 30 13.45 -4.87 16.68
C THR A 30 14.25 -6.17 16.53
N PHE A 31 14.09 -7.16 17.41
CA PHE A 31 14.82 -8.43 17.29
C PHE A 31 14.39 -9.21 16.04
N ILE A 32 15.20 -10.20 15.62
CA ILE A 32 14.79 -11.15 14.56
C ILE A 32 13.37 -11.65 14.83
N ASP A 33 12.57 -11.77 13.75
CA ASP A 33 11.16 -12.16 13.73
C ASP A 33 10.18 -11.17 14.40
N SER A 34 10.68 -10.05 14.94
CA SER A 34 9.80 -8.96 15.38
C SER A 34 9.07 -8.32 14.19
N VAL A 35 7.87 -7.83 14.48
CA VAL A 35 6.97 -7.20 13.50
C VAL A 35 6.77 -5.74 13.88
N VAL A 36 6.91 -4.86 12.88
CA VAL A 36 6.52 -3.45 12.97
C VAL A 36 5.25 -3.25 12.16
N THR A 37 4.22 -2.69 12.79
CA THR A 37 2.96 -2.34 12.13
C THR A 37 2.90 -0.85 11.91
N TYR A 38 2.85 -0.42 10.66
CA TYR A 38 2.60 0.97 10.31
C TYR A 38 1.10 1.18 10.14
N VAL A 39 0.55 2.17 10.84
CA VAL A 39 -0.86 2.54 10.76
C VAL A 39 -0.97 3.95 10.20
N THR A 40 -1.75 4.13 9.15
CA THR A 40 -1.91 5.43 8.48
C THR A 40 -2.65 6.42 9.37
N ASN A 41 -2.18 7.66 9.39
CA ASN A 41 -2.83 8.78 10.06
C ASN A 41 -4.17 9.11 9.36
N TYR A 42 -5.02 9.90 10.02
CA TYR A 42 -6.31 10.30 9.44
C TYR A 42 -6.13 10.97 8.07
N GLY A 43 -6.92 10.55 7.08
CA GLY A 43 -6.85 11.05 5.70
C GLY A 43 -5.78 10.43 4.80
N TYR A 44 -4.85 9.65 5.36
CA TYR A 44 -3.79 8.97 4.61
C TYR A 44 -4.11 7.50 4.36
N ARG A 45 -3.59 6.94 3.26
CA ARG A 45 -3.67 5.52 2.92
C ARG A 45 -2.34 5.08 2.29
N PHE A 46 -1.96 3.83 2.49
CA PHE A 46 -0.97 3.21 1.60
C PHE A 46 -1.61 2.92 0.24
N GLN A 47 -0.81 2.44 -0.71
CA GLN A 47 -1.30 2.00 -2.01
C GLN A 47 -2.47 1.01 -1.86
N TYR A 48 -3.40 1.06 -2.81
CA TYR A 48 -4.62 0.24 -2.82
C TYR A 48 -5.58 0.49 -1.65
N GLY A 49 -5.39 1.58 -0.90
CA GLY A 49 -6.29 1.97 0.18
C GLY A 49 -6.05 1.32 1.52
N GLU A 50 -4.93 0.63 1.69
CA GLU A 50 -4.58 -0.03 2.94
C GLU A 50 -4.35 1.01 4.06
N LYS A 51 -4.93 0.74 5.24
CA LYS A 51 -4.75 1.57 6.45
C LYS A 51 -3.59 1.11 7.31
N ALA A 52 -3.10 -0.10 7.08
CA ALA A 52 -1.99 -0.65 7.84
C ALA A 52 -1.17 -1.60 6.96
N ARG A 53 0.14 -1.61 7.19
CA ARG A 53 1.09 -2.54 6.56
C ARG A 53 2.15 -2.94 7.57
N THR A 54 2.75 -4.11 7.38
CA THR A 54 3.74 -4.66 8.30
C THR A 54 5.06 -4.97 7.61
N ILE A 55 6.13 -4.91 8.39
CA ILE A 55 7.46 -5.41 8.02
C ILE A 55 7.98 -6.33 9.13
N ILE A 56 8.85 -7.27 8.76
CA ILE A 56 9.39 -8.30 9.65
C ILE A 56 10.91 -8.18 9.66
N CYS A 57 11.51 -8.30 10.84
CA CYS A 57 12.96 -8.33 10.98
C CYS A 57 13.53 -9.69 10.57
N LEU A 58 14.38 -9.72 9.55
CA LEU A 58 14.97 -10.96 9.03
C LEU A 58 16.22 -11.39 9.82
N PRO A 59 16.62 -12.67 9.75
CA PRO A 59 17.84 -13.19 10.41
C PRO A 59 19.13 -12.48 10.01
N ASN A 60 19.16 -11.81 8.86
CA ASN A 60 20.31 -11.02 8.43
C ASN A 60 20.41 -9.64 9.13
N GLY A 61 19.46 -9.30 10.02
CA GLY A 61 19.40 -8.01 10.72
C GLY A 61 18.84 -6.87 9.87
N LYS A 62 18.02 -7.18 8.85
CA LYS A 62 17.37 -6.19 7.98
C LYS A 62 15.87 -6.41 7.94
N TRP A 63 15.11 -5.33 7.77
CA TRP A 63 13.68 -5.41 7.49
C TRP A 63 13.43 -6.08 6.13
N ASN A 64 12.38 -6.89 6.04
CA ASN A 64 12.00 -7.60 4.81
C ASN A 64 11.58 -6.68 3.66
N ALA A 65 11.15 -5.45 3.96
CA ALA A 65 10.77 -4.45 2.98
C ALA A 65 11.00 -3.04 3.54
N LYS A 66 11.10 -2.06 2.64
CA LYS A 66 10.96 -0.64 2.98
C LYS A 66 9.49 -0.26 2.95
N MET A 67 9.04 0.49 3.94
CA MET A 67 7.67 0.99 3.97
C MET A 67 7.57 2.26 3.11
N PRO A 68 6.68 2.31 2.10
CA PRO A 68 6.45 3.54 1.34
C PRO A 68 5.70 4.58 2.19
N ASP A 69 5.79 5.85 1.80
CA ASP A 69 4.96 6.90 2.38
C ASP A 69 3.47 6.62 2.19
N ALA A 70 2.68 6.96 3.19
CA ALA A 70 1.25 7.02 3.04
C ALA A 70 0.88 8.32 2.30
N ILE A 71 -0.14 8.24 1.45
CA ILE A 71 -0.58 9.30 0.57
C ILE A 71 -2.02 9.70 0.90
N THR A 72 -2.37 10.96 0.67
CA THR A 72 -3.74 11.44 0.83
C THR A 72 -4.59 11.07 -0.38
N ASN A 73 -5.90 10.95 -0.18
CA ASN A 73 -6.86 10.77 -1.27
C ASN A 73 -6.78 11.99 -2.21
N SER A 74 -6.21 11.81 -3.40
CA SER A 74 -5.89 12.91 -4.31
C SER A 74 -6.37 12.69 -5.74
N CYS A 75 -7.08 11.59 -6.04
CA CYS A 75 -7.54 11.41 -7.40
C CYS A 75 -8.61 12.44 -7.75
N PRO A 76 -8.40 13.28 -8.78
CA PRO A 76 -9.42 14.19 -9.23
C PRO A 76 -10.66 13.40 -9.65
N PRO A 77 -11.87 13.90 -9.37
CA PRO A 77 -13.09 13.26 -9.81
C PRO A 77 -13.10 13.17 -11.33
N ILE A 78 -13.08 11.94 -11.88
CA ILE A 78 -13.17 11.75 -13.34
C ILE A 78 -14.61 11.97 -13.77
N ASP A 79 -14.98 13.13 -14.30
CA ASP A 79 -16.35 13.41 -14.74
C ASP A 79 -16.51 13.22 -16.25
N VAL A 80 -17.23 12.17 -16.66
CA VAL A 80 -17.54 11.88 -18.06
C VAL A 80 -19.04 12.01 -18.23
N LYS A 81 -19.47 12.99 -19.04
CA LYS A 81 -20.90 13.26 -19.30
C LYS A 81 -21.57 12.03 -19.89
N GLY A 82 -22.79 11.72 -19.43
CA GLY A 82 -23.57 10.58 -19.92
C GLY A 82 -22.97 9.22 -19.55
N SER A 83 -22.17 9.14 -18.50
CA SER A 83 -21.58 7.88 -18.00
C SER A 83 -21.96 7.57 -16.55
N THR A 84 -21.86 6.30 -16.18
CA THR A 84 -21.90 5.84 -14.79
C THR A 84 -20.51 5.36 -14.36
N LYS A 85 -20.21 5.54 -13.07
CA LYS A 85 -18.97 5.08 -12.43
C LYS A 85 -19.27 3.91 -11.51
N SER A 86 -18.40 2.91 -11.46
CA SER A 86 -18.54 1.80 -10.51
C SER A 86 -18.35 2.20 -9.04
N THR A 87 -17.63 3.29 -8.76
CA THR A 87 -17.36 3.78 -7.41
C THR A 87 -17.11 5.29 -7.38
N LYS A 88 -17.33 5.91 -6.21
CA LYS A 88 -16.97 7.31 -5.92
C LYS A 88 -15.66 7.44 -5.11
N GLN A 89 -15.00 6.32 -4.81
CA GLN A 89 -13.76 6.32 -4.05
C GLN A 89 -12.62 6.99 -4.83
N THR A 90 -11.89 7.88 -4.16
CA THR A 90 -10.72 8.62 -4.69
C THR A 90 -9.41 8.09 -4.11
N ILE A 91 -9.41 6.81 -3.73
CA ILE A 91 -8.30 6.17 -3.05
C ILE A 91 -7.30 5.64 -4.09
N PRO A 92 -6.00 5.96 -3.98
CA PRO A 92 -4.99 5.43 -4.89
C PRO A 92 -5.01 3.89 -4.96
N GLY A 93 -4.98 3.35 -6.17
CA GLY A 93 -5.15 1.93 -6.50
C GLY A 93 -6.60 1.52 -6.77
N THR A 94 -7.60 2.35 -6.48
CA THR A 94 -9.00 2.07 -6.83
C THR A 94 -9.16 1.96 -8.34
N LYS A 95 -9.75 0.86 -8.80
CA LYS A 95 -10.18 0.67 -10.19
C LYS A 95 -11.58 1.25 -10.37
N VAL A 96 -11.70 2.26 -11.23
CA VAL A 96 -12.97 2.89 -11.59
C VAL A 96 -13.34 2.44 -12.99
N GLU A 97 -14.49 1.79 -13.11
CA GLU A 97 -15.08 1.48 -14.41
C GLU A 97 -16.04 2.59 -14.76
N ILE A 98 -15.86 3.15 -15.95
CA ILE A 98 -16.69 4.21 -16.51
C ILE A 98 -17.41 3.63 -17.71
N LYS A 99 -18.74 3.66 -17.69
CA LYS A 99 -19.59 3.07 -18.73
C LYS A 99 -20.57 4.09 -19.27
N CYS A 100 -20.76 4.15 -20.58
CA CYS A 100 -21.81 4.97 -21.20
C CYS A 100 -23.20 4.54 -20.71
N ILE A 101 -24.06 5.52 -20.38
CA ILE A 101 -25.46 5.28 -20.00
C ILE A 101 -26.28 4.88 -21.22
N THR A 102 -26.07 5.59 -22.33
CA THR A 102 -26.82 5.38 -23.57
C THR A 102 -26.37 4.09 -24.27
N PRO A 103 -27.29 3.18 -24.63
CA PRO A 103 -26.97 2.00 -25.42
C PRO A 103 -26.24 2.38 -26.71
N HIS A 104 -25.23 1.60 -27.10
CA HIS A 104 -24.41 1.80 -28.30
C HIS A 104 -23.57 3.10 -28.34
N ALA A 105 -23.67 3.98 -27.34
CA ALA A 105 -22.80 5.16 -27.25
C ALA A 105 -21.35 4.76 -26.94
N LYS A 106 -20.41 5.52 -27.50
CA LYS A 106 -18.97 5.32 -27.37
C LYS A 106 -18.31 6.62 -26.92
N MET A 107 -17.26 6.50 -26.12
CA MET A 107 -16.37 7.59 -25.78
C MET A 107 -15.49 7.96 -27.00
N GLU A 108 -14.73 9.05 -26.93
CA GLU A 108 -13.87 9.52 -28.04
C GLU A 108 -12.86 8.47 -28.51
N ASN A 109 -12.43 7.59 -27.60
CA ASN A 109 -11.54 6.46 -27.91
C ASN A 109 -12.27 5.25 -28.55
N GLY A 110 -13.56 5.35 -28.83
CA GLY A 110 -14.37 4.29 -29.45
C GLY A 110 -14.85 3.20 -28.49
N LEU A 111 -14.54 3.28 -27.19
CA LEU A 111 -14.94 2.31 -26.18
C LEU A 111 -16.26 2.71 -25.50
N SER A 112 -17.10 1.72 -25.19
CA SER A 112 -18.33 1.91 -24.40
C SER A 112 -18.10 1.80 -22.89
N MET A 113 -16.95 1.24 -22.50
CA MET A 113 -16.50 1.11 -21.13
C MET A 113 -14.97 1.24 -21.08
N ILE A 114 -14.47 2.00 -20.10
CA ILE A 114 -13.05 2.06 -19.78
C ILE A 114 -12.83 1.77 -18.30
N THR A 115 -11.66 1.20 -17.98
CA THR A 115 -11.20 1.04 -16.61
C THR A 115 -10.00 1.92 -16.40
N ILE A 116 -10.06 2.76 -15.37
CA ILE A 116 -8.94 3.59 -14.96
C ILE A 116 -8.54 3.24 -13.54
N VAL A 117 -7.25 3.29 -13.25
CA VAL A 117 -6.73 3.13 -11.90
C VAL A 117 -6.46 4.52 -11.36
N CYS A 118 -7.02 4.81 -10.19
CA CYS A 118 -6.69 6.01 -9.45
C CYS A 118 -5.21 5.95 -9.05
N SER A 119 -4.37 6.77 -9.67
CA SER A 119 -2.96 6.92 -9.31
C SER A 119 -2.78 8.28 -8.65
N SER A 120 -2.06 8.35 -7.53
CA SER A 120 -1.70 9.65 -6.93
C SER A 120 -0.85 10.44 -7.92
N SER A 121 -1.21 11.70 -8.17
CA SER A 121 -0.43 12.65 -8.96
C SER A 121 0.78 13.16 -8.20
#